data_AF-A0A9W7T2K4-F1
#
_entry.id   AF-A0A9W7T2K4-F1
#
_cell.length_a   1.000
_cell.length_b   1.000
_cell.length_c   1.000
_cell.angle_alpha   90.00
_cell.angle_beta   90.00
_cell.angle_gamma   90.00
#
_symmetry.space_group_name_H-M   'P 1'
#
loop_
_entity.id
_entity.type
_entity.pdbx_description
1 polymer ?
#
loop_
_entity_poly.entity_id
_entity_poly.type
_entity_poly.pdbx_seq_one_letter_code
_entity_poly.pdbx_strand_id
1 'polypeptide(L)'
;MCTPGTTEPYGALLSPRDQSTQEYLQNASNLLTPEQLHKRALDDAVLQAEFYETPMNFVDPKEYNIPGVVRKNRYKTILPNTHSRVCLKTKEEGDFLSTYVNANYLK
;
A
#
# COMPACT_ATOMS: atom_id res chain seq x y z
N MET A 1 18.98 -36.30 22.94
CA MET A 1 17.56 -35.98 22.71
C MET A 1 17.50 -34.54 22.23
N CYS A 2 17.56 -34.33 20.91
CA CYS A 2 17.40 -33.01 20.30
C CYS A 2 15.93 -32.89 19.90
N THR A 3 15.23 -31.89 20.43
CA THR A 3 13.99 -31.39 19.83
C THR A 3 14.38 -30.28 18.86
N PRO A 4 14.19 -30.46 17.54
CA PRO A 4 14.40 -29.38 16.58
C PRO A 4 13.35 -28.30 16.83
N GLY A 5 13.82 -27.07 17.10
CA GLY A 5 12.97 -25.90 17.17
C GLY A 5 12.27 -25.67 15.83
N THR A 6 10.96 -25.50 15.91
CA THR A 6 10.05 -25.11 14.85
C THR A 6 10.66 -23.99 14.01
N THR A 7 10.90 -24.24 12.73
CA THR A 7 11.17 -23.18 11.75
C THR A 7 9.87 -22.46 11.48
N GLU A 8 9.56 -21.45 12.31
CA GLU A 8 8.63 -20.38 11.93
C GLU A 8 9.09 -19.86 10.56
N PRO A 9 8.22 -19.82 9.54
CA PRO A 9 8.61 -19.28 8.26
C PRO A 9 8.94 -17.80 8.49
N TYR A 10 10.16 -17.40 8.16
CA TYR A 10 10.53 -16.00 8.01
C TYR A 10 9.67 -15.41 6.88
N GLY A 11 8.40 -15.10 7.19
CA GLY A 11 7.62 -14.17 6.41
C GLY A 11 8.43 -12.88 6.35
N ALA A 12 8.52 -12.27 5.16
CA ALA A 12 9.30 -11.05 4.95
C ALA A 12 9.03 -10.06 6.09
N LEU A 13 9.98 -9.93 7.01
CA LEU A 13 9.84 -9.04 8.15
C LEU A 13 9.76 -7.63 7.59
N LEU A 14 8.59 -7.01 7.74
CA LEU A 14 8.38 -5.63 7.36
C LEU A 14 9.35 -4.75 8.15
N SER A 15 9.77 -3.63 7.57
CA SER A 15 10.53 -2.66 8.36
C SER A 15 9.63 -2.16 9.50
N PRO A 16 10.19 -1.73 10.66
CA PRO A 16 9.38 -1.17 11.75
C PRO A 16 8.46 -0.01 11.31
N ARG A 17 8.86 0.72 10.26
CA ARG A 17 8.05 1.78 9.65
C ARG A 17 6.89 1.23 8.82
N ASP A 18 7.12 0.17 8.06
CA ASP A 18 6.07 -0.46 7.25
C ASP A 18 5.06 -1.19 8.14
N GLN A 19 5.55 -1.82 9.20
CA GLN A 19 4.71 -2.46 10.21
C GLN A 19 3.80 -1.43 10.91
N SER A 20 4.37 -0.33 11.43
CA SER A 20 3.57 0.73 12.06
C SER A 20 2.59 1.40 11.09
N THR A 21 2.98 1.58 9.83
CA THR A 21 2.08 2.07 8.77
C THR A 21 0.91 1.13 8.54
N GLN A 22 1.18 -0.17 8.39
CA GLN A 22 0.14 -1.17 8.19
C GLN A 22 -0.78 -1.28 9.41
N GLU A 23 -0.23 -1.27 10.62
CA GLU A 23 -1.00 -1.30 11.86
C GLU A 23 -1.92 -0.07 11.97
N TYR A 24 -1.44 1.13 11.63
CA TYR A 24 -2.26 2.33 11.59
C TYR A 24 -3.40 2.18 10.57
N LEU A 25 -3.09 1.82 9.32
CA LEU A 25 -4.10 1.70 8.26
C LEU A 25 -5.15 0.61 8.52
N GLN A 26 -4.81 -0.41 9.28
CA GLN A 26 -5.73 -1.49 9.65
C GLN A 26 -6.65 -1.12 10.82
N ASN A 27 -6.18 -0.30 11.76
CA ASN A 27 -6.87 -0.09 13.04
C ASN A 27 -7.39 1.34 13.26
N ALA A 28 -6.82 2.34 12.57
CA ALA A 28 -7.25 3.72 12.72
C ALA A 28 -8.72 3.88 12.30
N SER A 29 -9.50 4.54 13.16
CA SER A 29 -10.93 4.75 12.95
C SER A 29 -11.40 5.99 13.70
N ASN A 30 -12.37 6.69 13.13
CA ASN A 30 -13.02 7.83 13.74
C ASN A 30 -14.52 7.77 13.36
N LEU A 31 -15.31 7.11 14.21
CA LEU A 31 -16.75 6.96 13.97
C LEU A 31 -17.46 8.28 14.28
N LEU A 32 -18.21 8.79 13.29
CA LEU A 32 -18.93 10.06 13.41
C LEU A 32 -20.45 9.83 13.36
N THR A 33 -21.17 10.40 14.32
CA THR A 33 -22.61 10.59 14.20
C THR A 33 -22.91 11.69 13.16
N PRO A 34 -24.15 11.78 12.63
CA PRO A 34 -24.50 12.83 11.67
C PRO A 34 -24.22 14.26 12.16
N GLU A 35 -24.45 14.54 13.45
CA GLU A 35 -24.15 15.84 14.05
C GLU A 35 -22.64 16.10 14.13
N GLN A 36 -21.87 15.09 14.57
CA GLN A 36 -20.40 15.19 14.62
C GLN A 36 -19.80 15.38 13.23
N LEU A 37 -20.34 14.70 12.21
CA LEU A 37 -19.91 14.85 10.83
C LEU A 37 -20.09 16.29 10.36
N HIS A 38 -21.28 16.88 10.57
CA HIS A 38 -21.53 18.26 10.18
C HIS A 38 -20.58 19.23 10.90
N LYS A 39 -20.38 19.06 12.21
CA LYS A 39 -19.47 19.90 12.99
C LYS A 39 -18.02 19.76 12.54
N ARG A 40 -17.53 18.53 12.33
CA ARG A 40 -16.15 18.25 11.90
C ARG A 40 -15.88 18.78 10.49
N ALA A 41 -16.85 18.70 9.58
CA ALA A 41 -16.72 19.23 8.22
C ALA A 41 -16.49 20.75 8.16
N LEU A 42 -16.74 21.47 9.26
CA LEU A 42 -16.52 22.92 9.38
C LEU A 42 -15.20 23.26 10.09
N ASP A 43 -14.45 22.27 10.56
CA ASP A 43 -13.17 22.45 11.27
C ASP A 43 -12.00 21.94 10.43
N ASP A 44 -11.55 22.77 9.50
CA ASP A 44 -10.46 22.46 8.57
C ASP A 44 -9.15 22.15 9.27
N ALA A 45 -8.86 22.80 10.40
CA ALA A 45 -7.61 22.63 11.12
C ALA A 45 -7.51 21.21 11.71
N VAL A 46 -8.59 20.73 12.33
CA VAL A 46 -8.65 19.37 12.88
C VAL A 46 -8.61 18.33 11.75
N LEU A 47 -9.35 18.55 10.65
CA LEU A 47 -9.32 17.64 9.50
C LEU A 47 -7.93 17.56 8.85
N GLN A 48 -7.24 18.69 8.72
CA GLN A 48 -5.90 18.74 8.14
C GLN A 48 -4.89 18.01 9.02
N ALA A 49 -4.97 18.17 10.35
CA ALA A 49 -4.13 17.42 11.28
C ALA A 49 -4.35 15.90 11.15
N GLU A 50 -5.61 15.46 11.18
CA GLU A 50 -5.99 14.04 11.04
C GLU A 50 -5.56 13.46 9.67
N PHE A 51 -5.65 14.26 8.60
CA PHE A 51 -5.18 13.87 7.27
C PHE A 51 -3.68 13.61 7.25
N TYR A 52 -2.86 14.47 7.86
CA TYR A 52 -1.40 14.30 7.87
C TYR A 52 -0.90 13.18 8.80
N GLU A 53 -1.71 12.75 9.76
CA GLU A 53 -1.41 11.55 10.56
C GLU A 53 -1.57 10.26 9.74
N THR A 54 -2.43 10.27 8.72
CA THR A 54 -2.69 9.09 7.89
C THR A 54 -1.50 8.82 6.95
N PRO A 55 -0.89 7.62 7.01
CA PRO A 55 0.27 7.31 6.18
C PRO A 55 -0.13 7.13 4.71
N MET A 56 0.70 7.66 3.81
CA MET A 56 0.42 7.69 2.37
C MET A 56 0.45 6.31 1.67
N ASN A 57 1.04 5.29 2.30
CA ASN A 57 1.17 3.92 1.76
C ASN A 57 1.72 3.86 0.32
N PHE A 58 2.71 4.72 0.01
CA PHE A 58 3.40 4.70 -1.27
C PHE A 58 4.42 3.56 -1.32
N VAL A 59 4.50 2.90 -2.46
CA VAL A 59 5.50 1.86 -2.73
C VAL A 59 6.87 2.51 -2.97
N ASP A 60 7.94 1.93 -2.40
CA ASP A 60 9.30 2.36 -2.71
C ASP A 60 9.58 2.07 -4.20
N PRO A 61 10.00 3.07 -5.02
CA PRO A 61 10.38 2.84 -6.41
C PRO A 61 11.42 1.72 -6.61
N LYS A 62 12.23 1.39 -5.60
CA LYS A 62 13.17 0.26 -5.63
C LYS A 62 12.48 -1.10 -5.79
N GLU A 63 11.24 -1.24 -5.32
CA GLU A 63 10.45 -2.47 -5.49
C GLU A 63 10.06 -2.71 -6.96
N TYR A 64 10.04 -1.63 -7.77
CA TYR A 64 9.76 -1.67 -9.21
C TYR A 64 11.02 -1.39 -10.05
N ASN A 65 12.17 -1.96 -9.65
CA ASN A 65 13.41 -1.89 -10.43
C ASN A 65 13.39 -2.83 -11.65
N ILE A 66 12.41 -2.64 -12.54
CA ILE A 66 12.22 -3.46 -13.74
C ILE A 66 12.43 -2.57 -14.97
N PRO A 67 13.32 -2.97 -15.91
CA PRO A 67 13.58 -2.21 -17.12
C PRO A 67 12.30 -1.86 -17.87
N GLY A 68 12.12 -0.59 -18.25
CA GLY A 68 10.99 -0.12 -19.05
C GLY A 68 9.70 0.21 -18.28
N VAL A 69 9.56 -0.16 -17.00
CA VAL A 69 8.34 0.11 -16.20
C VAL A 69 8.04 1.61 -16.10
N VAL A 70 9.07 2.44 -16.02
CA VAL A 70 8.93 3.91 -15.99
C VAL A 70 8.14 4.44 -17.20
N ARG A 71 8.21 3.78 -18.37
CA ARG A 71 7.46 4.17 -19.58
C ARG A 71 5.96 3.89 -19.47
N LYS A 72 5.55 3.02 -18.54
CA LYS A 72 4.15 2.65 -18.27
C LYS A 72 3.55 3.42 -17.08
N ASN A 73 4.33 4.28 -16.44
CA ASN A 73 3.88 5.12 -15.32
C ASN A 73 3.91 6.59 -15.72
N ARG A 74 2.80 7.31 -15.49
CA ARG A 74 2.75 8.76 -15.72
C ARG A 74 3.61 9.52 -14.69
N TYR A 75 3.69 9.02 -13.46
CA TYR A 75 4.47 9.61 -12.37
C TYR A 75 5.41 8.56 -11.77
N LYS A 76 6.65 8.96 -11.44
CA LYS A 76 7.69 8.02 -10.98
C LYS A 76 7.44 7.50 -9.55
N THR A 77 6.73 8.26 -8.73
CA THR A 77 6.51 7.97 -7.30
C THR A 77 5.12 7.45 -7.00
N ILE A 78 4.22 7.41 -8.01
CA ILE A 78 2.86 6.89 -7.86
C ILE A 78 2.83 5.54 -8.58
N LEU A 79 3.07 4.48 -7.81
CA LEU A 79 3.22 3.11 -8.28
C LEU A 79 2.13 2.22 -7.66
N PRO A 80 1.73 1.14 -8.34
CA PRO A 80 0.68 0.29 -7.81
C PRO A 80 1.18 -0.55 -6.64
N ASN A 81 0.40 -0.63 -5.56
CA ASN A 81 0.68 -1.50 -4.41
C ASN A 81 0.79 -2.97 -4.84
N THR A 82 1.88 -3.65 -4.48
CA THR A 82 2.23 -4.99 -4.99
C THR A 82 1.17 -6.05 -4.69
N HIS A 83 0.58 -6.01 -3.50
CA HIS A 83 -0.42 -6.98 -3.03
C HIS A 83 -1.79 -6.85 -3.73
N SER A 84 -2.10 -5.70 -4.34
CA SER A 84 -3.40 -5.42 -4.96
C SER A 84 -3.31 -5.01 -6.43
N ARG A 85 -2.11 -5.07 -7.04
CA ARG A 85 -1.91 -4.64 -8.43
C ARG A 85 -2.72 -5.49 -9.40
N VAL A 86 -3.19 -4.85 -10.48
CA VAL A 86 -3.83 -5.55 -11.60
C VAL A 86 -2.75 -6.14 -12.52
N CYS A 87 -2.84 -7.44 -12.79
CA CYS A 87 -1.99 -8.13 -13.76
C CYS A 87 -2.79 -8.36 -15.05
N LEU A 88 -2.35 -7.77 -16.16
CA LEU A 88 -2.95 -8.04 -17.47
C LEU A 88 -2.64 -9.48 -17.88
N LYS A 89 -3.65 -10.17 -18.42
CA LYS A 89 -3.47 -11.49 -19.02
C LYS A 89 -2.89 -11.31 -20.42
N THR A 90 -1.83 -12.04 -20.73
CA THR A 90 -1.18 -12.03 -22.05
C THR A 90 -1.01 -13.48 -22.52
N LYS A 91 -0.89 -13.66 -23.83
CA LYS A 91 -0.61 -14.98 -24.45
C LYS A 91 0.88 -15.34 -24.41
N GLU A 92 1.75 -14.38 -24.16
CA GLU A 92 3.20 -14.55 -24.10
C GLU A 92 3.62 -14.65 -22.63
N GLU A 93 4.07 -15.84 -22.24
CA GLU A 93 4.59 -16.07 -20.89
C GLU A 93 5.98 -15.44 -20.74
N GLY A 94 6.21 -14.71 -19.64
CA GLY A 94 7.55 -14.27 -19.23
C GLY A 94 7.88 -12.79 -19.45
N ASP A 95 7.05 -11.99 -20.12
CA ASP A 95 7.26 -10.53 -20.21
C ASP A 95 6.48 -9.78 -19.11
N PHE A 96 7.20 -9.27 -18.12
CA PHE A 96 6.61 -8.44 -17.07
C PHE A 96 5.92 -7.21 -17.65
N LEU A 97 6.52 -6.55 -18.65
CA LEU A 97 6.01 -5.30 -19.17
C LEU A 97 4.65 -5.48 -19.82
N SER A 98 4.42 -6.51 -20.63
CA SER A 98 3.11 -6.79 -21.23
C SER A 98 2.01 -7.05 -20.19
N THR A 99 2.34 -7.66 -19.05
CA THR A 99 1.41 -7.88 -17.93
C THR A 99 1.18 -6.63 -17.05
N TYR A 100 2.06 -5.62 -17.16
CA TYR A 100 2.06 -4.48 -16.26
C TYR A 100 1.09 -3.37 -16.70
N VAL A 101 0.29 -2.92 -15.74
CA VAL A 101 -0.49 -1.68 -15.76
C VAL A 101 -0.40 -1.03 -14.38
N ASN A 102 -0.35 0.30 -14.32
CA ASN A 102 -0.42 1.04 -13.06
C ASN A 102 -1.88 1.13 -12.59
N ALA A 103 -2.35 0.07 -11.94
CA ALA A 103 -3.70 -0.03 -11.39
C ALA A 103 -3.75 -1.00 -10.21
N ASN A 104 -4.70 -0.79 -9.29
CA ASN A 104 -4.95 -1.62 -8.12
C ASN A 104 -6.43 -2.01 -8.03
N TYR A 105 -6.71 -3.18 -7.48
CA TYR A 105 -8.04 -3.53 -7.00
C TYR A 105 -8.34 -2.76 -5.71
N LEU A 106 -9.56 -2.22 -5.62
CA LEU A 106 -10.12 -1.62 -4.41
C LEU A 106 -11.23 -2.53 -3.88
N LYS A 107 -11.38 -2.58 -2.55
CA LYS A 107 -12.45 -3.34 -1.88
C LYS A 107 -13.73 -2.52 -1.77
#